data_AF-A0AA96X9A6-F1
#
_entry.id   AF-A0AA96X9A6-F1
#
_cell.length_a   1.000
_cell.length_b   1.000
_cell.length_c   1.000
_cell.angle_alpha   90.00
_cell.angle_beta   90.00
_cell.angle_gamma   90.00
#
_symmetry.space_group_name_H-M   'P 1'
#
loop_
_entity.id
_entity.type
_entity.pdbx_description
1 polymer ?
#
loop_
_entity_poly.entity_id
_entity_poly.type
_entity_poly.pdbx_seq_one_letter_code
_entity_poly.pdbx_strand_id
1 'polypeptide(L)'
;MTQEIFVLIMFELIQVMLKGFFVVGTVVKRAITLFFVLFILGVAGITYLLSGSKVIKTTGQVFQGIKIPIGDAAIRWRADLSKIAENPLLERMQGPVIIQSTDGYISRWFCDDKVKEQRSISKEIVLECGGDQRTYSLRDGEVEFVPYDEVSPIAVVSDLEGDLDFFKNWARNLGIIDADEKWTYGSGQLVIVGDVFDRGRYVYDLLWFIYHLEEQAANSGGAVHFLLGNHEQYAFTYRIKSVEAEHLWAIEQLRPYDQALAEDTVLGAWLRSKDVMLKLGSVLFTHGGISPQLLKQGLSTSEFNGAHRAYLTGAKIDNSLLVGPHSPTQYRGYAYAMDQYPEADQQLVNATMEHFDVSYIVVGHSHQEELASKFQGKVYLVDSTLYVPKALVFESGKPVIRNTGVVRKSFIDKDTKEEPFDVLNTVHWMAFLGIFL
;
A
#
# COMPACT_ATOMS: atom_id res chain seq x y z
N MET A 1 -4.49 -23.37 17.14
CA MET A 1 -4.06 -24.74 17.50
C MET A 1 -2.97 -24.59 18.54
N THR A 2 -3.26 -24.86 19.81
CA THR A 2 -2.35 -24.55 20.94
C THR A 2 -1.14 -25.49 20.95
N GLN A 3 -0.01 -24.98 21.47
CA GLN A 3 1.29 -25.65 21.58
C GLN A 3 1.20 -27.09 22.14
N GLU A 4 0.28 -27.31 23.08
CA GLU A 4 0.00 -28.60 23.68
C GLU A 4 -0.53 -29.63 22.67
N ILE A 5 -1.35 -29.20 21.69
CA ILE A 5 -1.91 -30.08 20.68
C ILE A 5 -0.83 -30.50 19.67
N PHE A 6 0.09 -29.61 19.28
CA PHE A 6 1.18 -29.97 18.36
C PHE A 6 2.19 -30.92 19.04
N VAL A 7 2.54 -30.67 20.30
CA VAL A 7 3.39 -31.57 21.08
C VAL A 7 2.68 -32.89 21.33
N LEU A 8 1.38 -32.91 21.67
CA LEU A 8 0.61 -34.15 21.82
C LEU A 8 0.53 -34.93 20.51
N ILE A 9 0.29 -34.27 19.37
CA ILE A 9 0.22 -34.92 18.05
C ILE A 9 1.59 -35.52 17.70
N MET A 10 2.69 -34.79 17.94
CA MET A 10 4.05 -35.31 17.77
C MET A 10 4.32 -36.49 18.70
N PHE A 11 3.87 -36.43 19.96
CA PHE A 11 4.06 -37.50 20.93
C PHE A 11 3.22 -38.74 20.61
N GLU A 12 1.96 -38.57 20.20
CA GLU A 12 1.06 -39.62 19.70
C GLU A 12 1.61 -40.25 18.41
N LEU A 13 2.11 -39.46 17.45
CA LEU A 13 2.78 -39.96 16.25
C LEU A 13 4.02 -40.78 16.59
N ILE A 14 4.84 -40.31 17.54
CA ILE A 14 6.00 -41.05 18.03
C ILE A 14 5.55 -42.35 18.71
N GLN A 15 4.49 -42.35 19.52
CA GLN A 15 3.95 -43.53 20.20
C GLN A 15 3.33 -44.56 19.24
N VAL A 16 2.54 -44.11 18.25
CA VAL A 16 1.94 -44.96 17.20
C VAL A 16 3.04 -45.58 16.33
N MET A 17 4.08 -44.81 15.99
CA MET A 17 5.22 -45.33 15.24
C MET A 17 6.10 -46.30 16.04
N LEU A 18 6.31 -46.03 17.35
CA LEU A 18 7.02 -46.96 18.25
C LEU A 18 6.25 -48.28 18.42
N LYS A 19 4.90 -48.25 18.46
CA LYS A 19 4.05 -49.44 18.46
C LYS A 19 4.11 -50.20 17.13
N GLY A 20 4.18 -49.50 15.99
CA GLY A 20 4.42 -50.12 14.67
C GLY A 20 5.83 -50.68 14.49
N PHE A 21 6.83 -50.12 15.19
CA PHE A 21 8.24 -50.47 15.09
C PHE A 21 8.54 -51.94 15.43
N PHE A 22 7.69 -52.61 16.22
CA PHE A 22 7.89 -54.02 16.57
C PHE A 22 7.41 -55.01 15.50
N VAL A 23 6.62 -54.57 14.50
CA VAL A 23 5.97 -55.45 13.52
C VAL A 23 6.62 -55.38 12.12
N VAL A 24 7.52 -54.42 11.87
CA VAL A 24 8.10 -54.22 10.53
C VAL A 24 9.46 -54.91 10.35
N GLY A 25 9.68 -55.51 9.18
CA GLY A 25 10.91 -56.22 8.83
C GLY A 25 12.17 -55.35 8.88
N THR A 26 13.33 -56.00 9.03
CA THR A 26 14.64 -55.38 9.28
C THR A 26 15.03 -54.28 8.30
N VAL A 27 14.58 -54.36 7.03
CA VAL A 27 14.84 -53.35 6.00
C VAL A 27 14.12 -52.04 6.29
N VAL A 28 12.86 -52.08 6.71
CA VAL A 28 12.08 -50.87 7.03
C VAL A 28 12.59 -50.21 8.31
N LYS A 29 13.03 -50.99 9.30
CA LYS A 29 13.70 -50.47 10.50
C LYS A 29 14.98 -49.70 10.17
N ARG A 30 15.80 -50.21 9.23
CA ARG A 30 17.01 -49.53 8.77
C ARG A 30 16.69 -48.26 8.00
N ALA A 31 15.66 -48.27 7.14
CA ALA A 31 15.21 -47.09 6.41
C ALA A 31 14.68 -45.99 7.35
N ILE A 32 13.86 -46.35 8.34
CA ILE A 32 13.36 -45.42 9.35
C ILE A 32 14.51 -44.86 10.19
N THR A 33 15.42 -45.71 10.67
CA THR A 33 16.60 -45.25 11.43
C THR A 33 17.46 -44.30 10.62
N LEU A 34 17.73 -44.62 9.35
CA LEU A 34 18.50 -43.75 8.46
C LEU A 34 17.79 -42.41 8.23
N PHE A 35 16.47 -42.41 8.03
CA PHE A 35 15.68 -41.19 7.94
C PHE A 35 15.81 -40.34 9.21
N PHE A 36 15.69 -40.93 10.40
CA PHE A 36 15.85 -40.20 11.67
C PHE A 36 17.25 -39.63 11.85
N VAL A 37 18.29 -40.40 11.50
CA VAL A 37 19.68 -39.91 11.57
C VAL A 37 19.87 -38.72 10.63
N LEU A 38 19.39 -38.83 9.38
CA LEU A 38 19.46 -37.74 8.41
C LEU A 38 18.65 -36.52 8.86
N PHE A 39 17.47 -36.73 9.44
CA PHE A 39 16.64 -35.67 10.00
C PHE A 39 17.34 -34.94 11.15
N ILE A 40 17.90 -35.67 12.12
CA ILE A 40 18.65 -35.09 13.25
C ILE A 40 19.87 -34.31 12.75
N LEU A 41 20.64 -34.89 11.82
CA LEU A 41 21.79 -34.20 11.21
C LEU A 41 21.35 -32.93 10.47
N GLY A 42 20.21 -32.98 9.76
CA GLY A 42 19.63 -31.82 9.10
C GLY A 42 19.23 -30.73 10.09
N VAL A 43 18.51 -31.08 11.17
CA VAL A 43 18.11 -30.14 12.23
C VAL A 43 19.33 -29.55 12.94
N ALA A 44 20.33 -30.37 13.27
CA ALA A 44 21.58 -29.90 13.88
C ALA A 44 22.34 -28.95 12.95
N GLY A 45 22.40 -29.25 11.66
CA GLY A 45 23.01 -28.38 10.64
C GLY A 45 22.30 -27.03 10.51
N ILE A 46 20.96 -27.03 10.46
CA ILE A 46 20.15 -25.81 10.43
C ILE A 46 20.34 -25.00 11.71
N THR A 47 20.31 -25.65 12.87
CA THR A 47 20.50 -24.99 14.18
C THR A 47 21.88 -24.36 14.28
N TYR A 48 22.93 -25.07 13.82
CA TYR A 48 24.29 -24.53 13.76
C TYR A 48 24.38 -23.31 12.85
N LEU A 49 23.80 -23.39 11.64
CA LEU A 49 23.74 -22.26 10.71
C LEU A 49 23.02 -21.05 11.32
N LEU A 50 21.87 -21.28 11.95
CA LEU A 50 21.07 -20.22 12.57
C LEU A 50 21.70 -19.66 13.84
N SER A 51 22.51 -20.42 14.58
CA SER A 51 23.22 -19.91 15.76
C SER A 51 24.21 -18.77 15.45
N GLY A 52 24.72 -18.72 14.21
CA GLY A 52 25.55 -17.61 13.72
C GLY A 52 24.75 -16.49 13.03
N SER A 53 23.43 -16.63 12.93
CA SER A 53 22.56 -15.68 12.25
C SER A 53 22.14 -14.54 13.18
N LYS A 54 21.65 -13.45 12.60
CA LYS A 54 21.07 -12.32 13.33
C LYS A 54 19.65 -12.04 12.85
N VAL A 55 18.72 -11.79 13.76
CA VAL A 55 17.41 -11.26 13.38
C VAL A 55 17.49 -9.75 13.24
N ILE A 56 16.71 -9.22 12.31
CA ILE A 56 16.57 -7.80 12.00
C ILE A 56 15.16 -7.42 12.42
N LYS A 57 15.04 -6.51 13.39
CA LYS A 57 13.77 -5.97 13.86
C LYS A 57 13.67 -4.48 13.57
N THR A 58 12.46 -3.97 13.40
CA THR A 58 12.20 -2.53 13.37
C THR A 58 12.40 -1.91 14.75
N THR A 59 12.38 -0.58 14.86
CA THR A 59 12.35 0.11 16.16
C THR A 59 11.19 -0.35 17.02
N GLY A 60 10.02 -0.57 16.42
CA GLY A 60 8.83 -1.12 17.05
C GLY A 60 8.85 -2.64 17.28
N GLN A 61 10.01 -3.29 17.24
CA GLN A 61 10.21 -4.71 17.55
C GLN A 61 9.45 -5.70 16.65
N VAL A 62 9.06 -5.26 15.44
CA VAL A 62 8.47 -6.14 14.42
C VAL A 62 9.61 -6.82 13.65
N PHE A 63 9.50 -8.12 13.40
CA PHE A 63 10.51 -8.83 12.62
C PHE A 63 10.49 -8.36 11.17
N GLN A 64 11.66 -8.08 10.63
CA GLN A 64 11.82 -7.62 9.26
C GLN A 64 12.73 -8.52 8.43
N GLY A 65 13.64 -9.24 9.07
CA GLY A 65 14.49 -10.18 8.37
C GLY A 65 15.36 -11.01 9.28
N ILE A 66 16.10 -11.92 8.67
CA ILE A 66 17.19 -12.65 9.28
C ILE A 66 18.40 -12.56 8.35
N LYS A 67 19.57 -12.36 8.93
CA LYS A 67 20.84 -12.31 8.25
C LYS A 67 21.58 -13.62 8.54
N ILE A 68 21.71 -14.44 7.50
CA ILE A 68 22.28 -15.78 7.57
C ILE A 68 23.71 -15.71 7.02
N PRO A 69 24.74 -16.08 7.81
CA PRO A 69 26.13 -16.08 7.35
C PRO A 69 26.37 -17.22 6.35
N ILE A 70 27.07 -16.94 5.26
CA ILE A 70 27.52 -17.92 4.26
C ILE A 70 28.97 -17.60 3.88
N GLY A 71 29.91 -18.34 4.46
CA GLY A 71 31.34 -18.03 4.34
C GLY A 71 31.64 -16.64 4.92
N ASP A 72 32.33 -15.80 4.15
CA ASP A 72 32.61 -14.40 4.51
C ASP A 72 31.47 -13.43 4.14
N ALA A 73 30.40 -13.93 3.51
CA ALA A 73 29.24 -13.15 3.10
C ALA A 73 28.03 -13.42 4.02
N ALA A 74 26.95 -12.66 3.81
CA ALA A 74 25.67 -12.92 4.46
C ALA A 74 24.52 -12.71 3.48
N ILE A 75 23.51 -13.58 3.57
CA ILE A 75 22.23 -13.40 2.87
C ILE A 75 21.23 -12.81 3.86
N ARG A 76 20.59 -11.71 3.46
CA ARG A 76 19.42 -11.18 4.16
C ARG A 76 18.18 -11.87 3.60
N TRP A 77 17.49 -12.61 4.45
CA TRP A 77 16.18 -13.15 4.17
C TRP A 77 15.11 -12.28 4.83
N ARG A 78 14.00 -12.02 4.13
CA ARG A 78 12.94 -11.12 4.57
C ARG A 78 11.93 -11.85 5.45
N ALA A 79 11.64 -11.30 6.61
CA ALA A 79 10.75 -11.89 7.62
C ALA A 79 9.61 -10.98 8.07
N ASP A 80 9.55 -9.76 7.57
CA ASP A 80 8.40 -8.85 7.61
C ASP A 80 7.10 -9.52 7.14
N LEU A 81 7.20 -10.45 6.20
CA LEU A 81 6.05 -11.20 5.69
C LEU A 81 5.50 -12.23 6.69
N SER A 82 6.24 -12.59 7.74
CA SER A 82 5.78 -13.53 8.77
C SER A 82 4.69 -12.94 9.67
N LYS A 83 4.56 -11.60 9.72
CA LYS A 83 3.64 -10.88 10.60
C LYS A 83 3.83 -11.21 12.08
N ILE A 84 5.04 -11.58 12.48
CA ILE A 84 5.42 -11.83 13.87
C ILE A 84 6.09 -10.58 14.44
N ALA A 85 5.79 -10.26 15.70
CA ALA A 85 6.46 -9.24 16.48
C ALA A 85 6.68 -9.74 17.91
N GLU A 86 7.69 -9.19 18.59
CA GLU A 86 7.98 -9.49 19.98
C GLU A 86 7.85 -8.20 20.81
N ASN A 87 6.81 -8.09 21.63
CA ASN A 87 6.48 -6.85 22.36
C ASN A 87 6.45 -5.64 21.41
N PRO A 88 5.53 -5.64 20.43
CA PRO A 88 5.46 -4.59 19.41
C PRO A 88 5.27 -3.22 20.06
N LEU A 89 6.11 -2.26 19.71
CA LEU A 89 6.09 -0.89 20.24
C LEU A 89 5.79 0.08 19.11
N LEU A 90 4.53 0.43 18.95
CA LEU A 90 4.11 1.36 17.90
C LEU A 90 3.92 2.76 18.48
N GLU A 91 4.63 3.74 17.91
CA GLU A 91 4.64 5.12 18.40
C GLU A 91 3.27 5.81 18.34
N ARG A 92 2.39 5.36 17.43
CA ARG A 92 1.07 5.96 17.18
C ARG A 92 0.02 4.89 16.99
N MET A 93 -1.23 5.28 17.21
CA MET A 93 -2.41 4.51 16.84
C MET A 93 -2.30 4.00 15.39
N GLN A 94 -2.58 2.71 15.15
CA GLN A 94 -2.66 2.15 13.79
C GLN A 94 -4.11 1.79 13.43
N GLY A 95 -4.45 1.95 12.16
CA GLY A 95 -5.83 1.89 11.67
C GLY A 95 -6.53 3.27 11.75
N PRO A 96 -7.83 3.33 12.06
CA PRO A 96 -8.74 2.22 12.31
C PRO A 96 -9.18 1.50 11.03
N VAL A 97 -9.50 0.22 11.16
CA VAL A 97 -10.37 -0.50 10.22
C VAL A 97 -11.81 -0.34 10.72
N ILE A 98 -12.63 0.40 9.99
CA ILE A 98 -14.05 0.62 10.31
C ILE A 98 -14.90 -0.25 9.38
N ILE A 99 -15.54 -1.26 9.95
CA ILE A 99 -16.36 -2.26 9.27
C ILE A 99 -17.82 -1.84 9.40
N GLN A 100 -18.52 -1.76 8.27
CA GLN A 100 -19.96 -1.57 8.22
C GLN A 100 -20.66 -2.91 8.50
N SER A 101 -21.65 -2.87 9.39
CA SER A 101 -22.46 -4.00 9.81
C SER A 101 -23.94 -3.67 9.67
N THR A 102 -24.83 -4.65 9.85
CA THR A 102 -26.29 -4.47 9.74
C THR A 102 -26.82 -3.42 10.71
N ASP A 103 -26.21 -3.33 11.89
CA ASP A 103 -26.69 -2.49 12.99
C ASP A 103 -25.75 -1.29 13.28
N GLY A 104 -24.87 -0.91 12.33
CA GLY A 104 -23.95 0.22 12.48
C GLY A 104 -22.52 -0.12 12.06
N TYR A 105 -21.55 0.18 12.93
CA TYR A 105 -20.13 0.10 12.65
C TYR A 105 -19.36 -0.63 13.73
N ILE A 106 -18.35 -1.40 13.33
CA ILE A 106 -17.35 -2.02 14.20
C ILE A 106 -16.00 -1.41 13.84
N SER A 107 -15.41 -0.67 14.76
CA SER A 107 -14.10 -0.05 14.61
C SER A 107 -13.05 -0.87 15.34
N ARG A 108 -11.96 -1.21 14.65
CA ARG A 108 -10.78 -1.86 15.24
C ARG A 108 -9.54 -1.01 15.01
N TRP A 109 -8.74 -0.83 16.04
CA TRP A 109 -7.47 -0.09 15.96
C TRP A 109 -6.46 -0.69 16.91
N PHE A 110 -5.18 -0.52 16.60
CA PHE A 110 -4.10 -0.97 17.47
C PHE A 110 -3.60 0.23 18.28
N CYS A 111 -3.55 0.06 19.60
CA CYS A 111 -3.08 1.08 20.53
C CYS A 111 -2.75 0.50 21.90
N ASP A 112 -1.73 1.05 22.58
CA ASP A 112 -1.27 0.59 23.91
C ASP A 112 -0.96 -0.92 23.89
N ASP A 113 -0.22 -1.35 22.87
CA ASP A 113 0.25 -2.72 22.64
C ASP A 113 -0.86 -3.79 22.50
N LYS A 114 -2.07 -3.38 22.14
CA LYS A 114 -3.20 -4.28 21.91
C LYS A 114 -4.18 -3.79 20.85
N VAL A 115 -4.95 -4.72 20.33
CA VAL A 115 -6.14 -4.40 19.52
C VAL A 115 -7.26 -3.91 20.44
N LYS A 116 -7.83 -2.77 20.09
CA LYS A 116 -9.06 -2.23 20.68
C LYS A 116 -10.19 -2.35 19.67
N GLU A 117 -11.41 -2.58 20.16
CA GLU A 117 -12.62 -2.68 19.35
C GLU A 117 -13.74 -1.84 19.98
N GLN A 118 -14.52 -1.17 19.14
CA GLN A 118 -15.70 -0.41 19.53
C GLN A 118 -16.83 -0.63 18.53
N ARG A 119 -18.06 -0.69 19.05
CA ARG A 119 -19.28 -0.69 18.24
C ARG A 119 -19.97 0.66 18.35
N SER A 120 -20.50 1.15 17.24
CA SER A 120 -21.22 2.42 17.18
C SER A 120 -22.35 2.35 16.18
N ILE A 121 -23.48 2.97 16.49
CA ILE A 121 -24.53 3.27 15.51
C ILE A 121 -24.38 4.68 14.92
N SER A 122 -23.53 5.50 15.55
CA SER A 122 -23.20 6.86 15.11
C SER A 122 -22.20 6.82 13.96
N LYS A 123 -22.34 7.77 13.04
CA LYS A 123 -21.36 8.07 12.00
C LYS A 123 -20.21 8.95 12.48
N GLU A 124 -20.35 9.57 13.63
CA GLU A 124 -19.24 10.19 14.35
C GLU A 124 -18.60 9.12 15.24
N ILE A 125 -17.43 8.62 14.82
CA ILE A 125 -16.68 7.61 15.55
C ILE A 125 -15.53 8.29 16.30
N VAL A 126 -15.60 8.28 17.63
CA VAL A 126 -14.52 8.79 18.49
C VAL A 126 -13.73 7.60 19.02
N LEU A 127 -12.42 7.59 18.75
CA LEU A 127 -11.48 6.55 19.17
C LEU A 127 -10.41 7.12 20.10
N GLU A 128 -10.04 6.35 21.11
CA GLU A 128 -9.12 6.74 22.18
C GLU A 128 -7.81 5.94 22.11
N CYS A 129 -6.67 6.64 22.17
CA CYS A 129 -5.35 6.03 22.19
C CYS A 129 -4.35 6.85 22.99
N GLY A 130 -3.73 6.28 24.03
CA GLY A 130 -2.68 6.98 24.79
C GLY A 130 -3.12 8.29 25.47
N GLY A 131 -4.42 8.52 25.66
CA GLY A 131 -4.99 9.78 26.14
C GLY A 131 -5.35 10.79 25.05
N ASP A 132 -5.04 10.48 23.78
CA ASP A 132 -5.48 11.25 22.61
C ASP A 132 -6.81 10.70 22.08
N GLN A 133 -7.70 11.62 21.71
CA GLN A 133 -8.95 11.31 21.02
C GLN A 133 -8.84 11.66 19.53
N ARG A 134 -9.30 10.75 18.67
CA ARG A 134 -9.44 10.97 17.22
C ARG A 134 -10.89 10.75 16.81
N THR A 135 -11.43 11.71 16.06
CA THR A 135 -12.80 11.64 15.55
C THR A 135 -12.77 11.35 14.05
N TYR A 136 -13.56 10.36 13.64
CA TYR A 136 -13.76 9.95 12.25
C TYR A 136 -15.23 10.16 11.89
N SER A 137 -15.50 11.21 11.11
CA SER A 137 -16.81 11.52 10.55
C SER A 137 -17.05 10.70 9.28
N LEU A 138 -17.97 9.74 9.34
CA LEU A 138 -18.32 8.88 8.21
C LEU A 138 -19.38 9.57 7.34
N ARG A 139 -19.17 9.57 6.02
CA ARG A 139 -20.03 10.27 5.07
C ARG A 139 -21.35 9.53 4.79
N ASP A 140 -22.34 10.27 4.27
CA ASP A 140 -23.57 9.75 3.68
C ASP A 140 -23.40 9.56 2.17
N GLY A 141 -23.09 8.34 1.73
CA GLY A 141 -22.98 8.03 0.30
C GLY A 141 -21.74 8.65 -0.38
N GLU A 142 -21.81 8.77 -1.70
CA GLU A 142 -20.74 9.38 -2.52
C GLU A 142 -20.76 10.91 -2.38
N VAL A 143 -19.60 11.54 -2.52
CA VAL A 143 -19.48 13.01 -2.54
C VAL A 143 -20.22 13.53 -3.76
N GLU A 144 -21.09 14.51 -3.56
CA GLU A 144 -21.82 15.13 -4.66
C GLU A 144 -20.85 15.70 -5.70
N PHE A 145 -21.16 15.47 -6.98
CA PHE A 145 -20.36 15.98 -8.08
C PHE A 145 -20.37 17.52 -8.04
N VAL A 146 -19.18 18.11 -7.87
CA VAL A 146 -18.99 19.56 -8.00
C VAL A 146 -18.58 19.87 -9.45
N PRO A 147 -19.36 20.67 -10.20
CA PRO A 147 -18.99 21.08 -11.55
C PRO A 147 -17.62 21.74 -11.57
N TYR A 148 -16.76 21.29 -12.49
CA TYR A 148 -15.45 21.89 -12.69
C TYR A 148 -15.55 23.17 -13.53
N ASP A 149 -14.96 24.25 -13.02
CA ASP A 149 -14.71 25.48 -13.77
C ASP A 149 -13.25 25.49 -14.23
N GLU A 150 -13.01 25.68 -15.54
CA GLU A 150 -11.67 25.66 -16.14
C GLU A 150 -10.71 26.71 -15.57
N VAL A 151 -11.22 27.77 -14.94
CA VAL A 151 -10.37 28.76 -14.26
C VAL A 151 -9.96 28.33 -12.84
N SER A 152 -10.56 27.28 -12.29
CA SER A 152 -10.24 26.78 -10.95
C SER A 152 -8.81 26.26 -10.90
N PRO A 153 -8.03 26.62 -9.87
CA PRO A 153 -6.66 26.17 -9.78
C PRO A 153 -6.62 24.67 -9.44
N ILE A 154 -5.69 23.93 -10.06
CA ILE A 154 -5.49 22.50 -9.79
C ILE A 154 -4.13 22.34 -9.12
N ALA A 155 -4.03 21.63 -8.01
CA ALA A 155 -2.77 21.17 -7.43
C ALA A 155 -2.62 19.67 -7.66
N VAL A 156 -1.41 19.21 -8.01
CA VAL A 156 -1.15 17.80 -8.35
C VAL A 156 -0.06 17.22 -7.47
N VAL A 157 -0.33 16.03 -6.92
CA VAL A 157 0.65 15.20 -6.20
C VAL A 157 0.47 13.74 -6.55
N SER A 158 1.51 12.93 -6.35
CA SER A 158 1.48 11.49 -6.63
C SER A 158 2.43 10.74 -5.72
N ASP A 159 2.26 9.42 -5.63
CA ASP A 159 3.19 8.47 -5.03
C ASP A 159 3.49 8.80 -3.55
N LEU A 160 2.47 9.22 -2.78
CA LEU A 160 2.64 9.65 -1.39
C LEU A 160 3.19 8.54 -0.48
N GLU A 161 2.95 7.26 -0.79
CA GLU A 161 3.58 6.11 -0.14
C GLU A 161 3.50 6.16 1.40
N GLY A 162 2.32 6.47 1.95
CA GLY A 162 2.11 6.59 3.38
C GLY A 162 2.84 7.76 4.09
N ASP A 163 3.38 8.74 3.35
CA ASP A 163 4.03 9.93 3.93
C ASP A 163 3.02 11.03 4.30
N LEU A 164 2.29 10.83 5.41
CA LEU A 164 1.33 11.81 5.91
C LEU A 164 1.98 13.17 6.21
N ASP A 165 3.14 13.17 6.84
CA ASP A 165 3.81 14.39 7.28
C ASP A 165 4.29 15.19 6.07
N PHE A 166 4.83 14.53 5.03
CA PHE A 166 5.10 15.19 3.75
C PHE A 166 3.82 15.77 3.16
N PHE A 167 2.74 15.00 3.03
CA PHE A 167 1.51 15.46 2.40
C PHE A 167 0.94 16.71 3.10
N LYS A 168 0.89 16.72 4.44
CA LYS A 168 0.41 17.87 5.22
C LYS A 168 1.26 19.12 5.00
N ASN A 169 2.59 18.99 5.04
CA ASN A 169 3.47 20.13 4.81
C ASN A 169 3.42 20.62 3.36
N TRP A 170 3.37 19.69 2.40
CA TRP A 170 3.21 19.99 0.97
C TRP A 170 1.90 20.75 0.71
N ALA A 171 0.78 20.25 1.26
CA ALA A 171 -0.54 20.85 1.11
C ALA A 171 -0.61 22.24 1.76
N ARG A 172 -0.04 22.40 2.96
CA ARG A 172 0.00 23.69 3.66
C ARG A 172 0.81 24.74 2.90
N ASN A 173 1.95 24.36 2.34
CA ASN A 173 2.80 25.28 1.58
C ASN A 173 2.20 25.72 0.24
N LEU A 174 1.23 24.96 -0.29
CA LEU A 174 0.42 25.35 -1.45
C LEU A 174 -0.90 26.04 -1.07
N GLY A 175 -1.18 26.24 0.22
CA GLY A 175 -2.44 26.85 0.69
C GLY A 175 -3.67 25.96 0.53
N ILE A 176 -3.47 24.65 0.36
CA ILE A 176 -4.56 23.68 0.21
C ILE A 176 -5.23 23.40 1.56
N ILE A 177 -4.40 23.35 2.62
CA ILE A 177 -4.86 23.24 4.00
C ILE A 177 -4.23 24.32 4.89
N ASP A 178 -4.89 24.65 5.99
CA ASP A 178 -4.36 25.56 7.02
C ASP A 178 -3.52 24.86 8.10
N ALA A 179 -3.26 25.58 9.20
CA ALA A 179 -2.53 25.06 10.35
C ALA A 179 -3.33 23.99 11.13
N ASP A 180 -4.66 24.08 11.10
CA ASP A 180 -5.61 23.16 11.73
C ASP A 180 -6.02 22.01 10.79
N GLU A 181 -5.30 21.89 9.67
CA GLU A 181 -5.46 20.88 8.64
C GLU A 181 -6.83 20.90 7.93
N LYS A 182 -7.46 22.07 7.90
CA LYS A 182 -8.74 22.30 7.23
C LYS A 182 -8.53 22.77 5.80
N TRP A 183 -9.44 22.39 4.91
CA TRP A 183 -9.42 22.83 3.51
C TRP A 183 -9.50 24.36 3.39
N THR A 184 -8.56 24.94 2.65
CA THR A 184 -8.51 26.38 2.36
C THR A 184 -8.34 26.71 0.89
N TYR A 185 -8.40 25.70 0.00
CA TYR A 185 -8.19 25.88 -1.43
C TYR A 185 -9.42 26.40 -2.19
N GLY A 186 -10.47 26.88 -1.49
CA GLY A 186 -11.69 27.40 -2.10
C GLY A 186 -12.33 26.41 -3.07
N SER A 187 -12.62 26.88 -4.29
CA SER A 187 -13.12 26.05 -5.40
C SER A 187 -12.02 25.28 -6.16
N GLY A 188 -10.78 25.33 -5.67
CA GLY A 188 -9.66 24.65 -6.26
C GLY A 188 -9.79 23.13 -6.22
N GLN A 189 -8.93 22.48 -7.00
CA GLN A 189 -8.97 21.05 -7.24
C GLN A 189 -7.64 20.45 -6.77
N LEU A 190 -7.68 19.42 -5.94
CA LEU A 190 -6.49 18.62 -5.61
C LEU A 190 -6.59 17.30 -6.35
N VAL A 191 -5.60 16.95 -7.16
CA VAL A 191 -5.52 15.65 -7.82
C VAL A 191 -4.37 14.84 -7.22
N ILE A 192 -4.70 13.69 -6.65
CA ILE A 192 -3.75 12.71 -6.13
C ILE A 192 -3.65 11.57 -7.16
N VAL A 193 -2.54 11.49 -7.89
CA VAL A 193 -2.36 10.62 -9.05
C VAL A 193 -1.87 9.22 -8.65
N GLY A 194 -2.48 8.59 -7.64
CA GLY A 194 -2.19 7.21 -7.23
C GLY A 194 -0.99 7.02 -6.29
N ASP A 195 -0.81 5.77 -5.84
CA ASP A 195 0.26 5.28 -4.98
C ASP A 195 0.36 6.01 -3.62
N VAL A 196 -0.76 6.05 -2.90
CA VAL A 196 -0.84 6.45 -1.49
C VAL A 196 -0.46 5.30 -0.55
N PHE A 197 -0.61 4.05 -1.01
CA PHE A 197 -0.25 2.84 -0.28
C PHE A 197 1.26 2.52 -0.30
N ASP A 198 1.63 1.58 0.58
CA ASP A 198 2.95 0.94 0.71
C ASP A 198 4.10 1.88 1.14
N ARG A 199 5.26 1.26 1.43
CA ARG A 199 6.57 1.82 1.82
C ARG A 199 6.58 2.64 3.12
N GLY A 200 5.64 3.55 3.33
CA GLY A 200 5.48 4.31 4.56
C GLY A 200 4.57 3.64 5.59
N ARG A 201 4.72 4.08 6.84
CA ARG A 201 4.00 3.52 7.99
C ARG A 201 2.57 4.06 8.15
N TYR A 202 2.30 5.28 7.68
CA TYR A 202 1.07 6.02 8.00
C TYR A 202 0.02 5.97 6.89
N VAL A 203 -0.08 4.83 6.18
CA VAL A 203 -1.02 4.65 5.07
C VAL A 203 -2.46 4.90 5.53
N TYR A 204 -2.92 4.30 6.62
CA TYR A 204 -4.30 4.49 7.10
C TYR A 204 -4.58 5.90 7.59
N ASP A 205 -3.64 6.53 8.31
CA ASP A 205 -3.79 7.93 8.72
C ASP A 205 -3.91 8.85 7.49
N LEU A 206 -3.12 8.59 6.44
CA LEU A 206 -3.17 9.34 5.18
C LEU A 206 -4.48 9.10 4.41
N LEU A 207 -4.96 7.86 4.33
CA LEU A 207 -6.25 7.55 3.70
C LEU A 207 -7.40 8.25 4.44
N TRP A 208 -7.43 8.19 5.77
CA TRP A 208 -8.45 8.89 6.57
C TRP A 208 -8.33 10.41 6.44
N PHE A 209 -7.12 10.95 6.40
CA PHE A 209 -6.90 12.37 6.18
C PHE A 209 -7.47 12.84 4.84
N ILE A 210 -7.16 12.12 3.76
CA ILE A 210 -7.71 12.38 2.43
C ILE A 210 -9.23 12.20 2.45
N TYR A 211 -9.74 11.14 3.09
CA TYR A 211 -11.17 10.90 3.27
C TYR A 211 -11.88 12.01 4.07
N HIS A 212 -11.24 12.75 4.96
CA HIS A 212 -11.89 13.93 5.55
C HIS A 212 -11.72 15.16 4.66
N LEU A 213 -10.64 15.22 3.87
CA LEU A 213 -10.36 16.36 3.00
C LEU A 213 -11.29 16.44 1.79
N GLU A 214 -11.69 15.31 1.17
CA GLU A 214 -12.60 15.40 0.00
C GLU A 214 -13.96 15.99 0.36
N GLU A 215 -14.49 15.69 1.56
CA GLU A 215 -15.76 16.28 2.03
C GLU A 215 -15.61 17.77 2.32
N GLN A 216 -14.53 18.18 2.97
CA GLN A 216 -14.25 19.59 3.23
C GLN A 216 -14.10 20.40 1.93
N ALA A 217 -13.43 19.82 0.93
CA ALA A 217 -13.27 20.42 -0.38
C ALA A 217 -14.62 20.61 -1.07
N ALA A 218 -15.45 19.55 -1.12
CA ALA A 218 -16.78 19.60 -1.72
C ALA A 218 -17.69 20.64 -1.06
N ASN A 219 -17.69 20.70 0.27
CA ASN A 219 -18.44 21.71 1.05
C ASN A 219 -17.96 23.15 0.79
N SER A 220 -16.77 23.33 0.23
CA SER A 220 -16.20 24.63 -0.13
C SER A 220 -16.30 24.94 -1.64
N GLY A 221 -16.98 24.09 -2.42
CA GLY A 221 -17.08 24.19 -3.87
C GLY A 221 -15.82 23.77 -4.64
N GLY A 222 -14.85 23.14 -3.96
CA GLY A 222 -13.67 22.53 -4.55
C GLY A 222 -13.81 21.00 -4.62
N ALA A 223 -12.72 20.31 -4.93
CA ALA A 223 -12.71 18.84 -4.88
C ALA A 223 -11.32 18.25 -4.63
N VAL A 224 -11.32 17.05 -4.06
CA VAL A 224 -10.15 16.15 -4.03
C VAL A 224 -10.45 14.96 -4.92
N HIS A 225 -9.60 14.75 -5.93
CA HIS A 225 -9.67 13.65 -6.87
C HIS A 225 -8.58 12.63 -6.54
N PHE A 226 -8.96 11.55 -5.86
CA PHE A 226 -8.07 10.42 -5.60
C PHE A 226 -8.15 9.40 -6.74
N LEU A 227 -7.05 9.22 -7.48
CA LEU A 227 -6.92 8.15 -8.46
C LEU A 227 -6.25 6.93 -7.87
N LEU A 228 -6.64 5.74 -8.30
CA LEU A 228 -5.96 4.50 -7.94
C LEU A 228 -4.67 4.36 -8.75
N GLY A 229 -3.56 4.12 -8.06
CA GLY A 229 -2.31 3.64 -8.63
C GLY A 229 -2.22 2.12 -8.61
N ASN A 230 -1.03 1.59 -8.84
CA ASN A 230 -0.83 0.15 -8.81
C ASN A 230 -0.67 -0.38 -7.38
N HIS A 231 -0.21 0.44 -6.44
CA HIS A 231 -0.09 0.01 -5.04
C HIS A 231 -1.45 -0.16 -4.36
N GLU A 232 -2.45 0.65 -4.70
CA GLU A 232 -3.84 0.41 -4.28
C GLU A 232 -4.35 -0.96 -4.81
N GLN A 233 -4.05 -1.29 -6.08
CA GLN A 233 -4.41 -2.59 -6.67
C GLN A 233 -3.70 -3.77 -6.00
N TYR A 234 -2.46 -3.57 -5.59
CA TYR A 234 -1.66 -4.57 -4.87
C TYR A 234 -2.24 -4.81 -3.48
N ALA A 235 -2.68 -3.75 -2.80
CA ALA A 235 -3.32 -3.87 -1.49
C ALA A 235 -4.60 -4.72 -1.54
N PHE A 236 -5.47 -4.53 -2.55
CA PHE A 236 -6.67 -5.35 -2.74
C PHE A 236 -6.40 -6.84 -2.99
N THR A 237 -5.21 -7.18 -3.50
CA THR A 237 -4.85 -8.54 -3.91
C THR A 237 -3.76 -9.16 -3.03
N TYR A 238 -3.57 -8.61 -1.83
CA TYR A 238 -2.62 -9.11 -0.84
C TYR A 238 -1.15 -9.12 -1.34
N ARG A 239 -0.79 -8.24 -2.26
CA ARG A 239 0.58 -8.12 -2.78
C ARG A 239 1.43 -7.22 -1.88
N ILE A 240 1.77 -7.74 -0.71
CA ILE A 240 2.38 -7.01 0.41
C ILE A 240 3.91 -6.79 0.33
N LYS A 241 4.54 -7.01 -0.84
CA LYS A 241 6.01 -7.00 -0.98
C LYS A 241 6.66 -5.67 -0.56
N SER A 242 5.94 -4.57 -0.75
CA SER A 242 6.44 -3.20 -0.52
C SER A 242 5.82 -2.54 0.71
N VAL A 243 4.96 -3.25 1.45
CA VAL A 243 4.32 -2.71 2.65
C VAL A 243 5.36 -2.58 3.77
N GLU A 244 5.34 -1.48 4.50
CA GLU A 244 6.20 -1.29 5.67
C GLU A 244 5.86 -2.32 6.76
N ALA A 245 6.88 -2.86 7.43
CA ALA A 245 6.72 -4.04 8.28
C ALA A 245 5.81 -3.82 9.49
N GLU A 246 5.93 -2.66 10.16
CA GLU A 246 5.10 -2.32 11.31
C GLU A 246 3.65 -2.04 10.89
N HIS A 247 3.46 -1.37 9.77
CA HIS A 247 2.15 -1.12 9.18
C HIS A 247 1.44 -2.43 8.82
N LEU A 248 2.12 -3.31 8.07
CA LEU A 248 1.59 -4.62 7.71
C LEU A 248 1.20 -5.40 8.97
N TRP A 249 2.14 -5.49 9.93
CA TRP A 249 1.91 -6.19 11.17
C TRP A 249 0.69 -5.66 11.92
N ALA A 250 0.57 -4.35 12.06
CA ALA A 250 -0.49 -3.70 12.82
C ALA A 250 -1.87 -3.93 12.20
N ILE A 251 -2.01 -3.73 10.89
CA ILE A 251 -3.28 -3.93 10.19
C ILE A 251 -3.72 -5.39 10.25
N GLU A 252 -2.78 -6.33 10.11
CA GLU A 252 -3.02 -7.77 10.25
C GLU A 252 -3.60 -8.17 11.61
N GLN A 253 -3.32 -7.41 12.67
CA GLN A 253 -3.94 -7.64 13.99
C GLN A 253 -5.42 -7.23 14.01
N LEU A 254 -5.83 -6.28 13.16
CA LEU A 254 -7.20 -5.75 13.10
C LEU A 254 -8.09 -6.62 12.22
N ARG A 255 -7.55 -6.97 11.06
CA ARG A 255 -8.17 -7.81 10.01
C ARG A 255 -7.06 -8.21 9.01
N PRO A 256 -7.11 -9.40 8.39
CA PRO A 256 -6.14 -9.74 7.34
C PRO A 256 -5.99 -8.61 6.32
N TYR A 257 -4.79 -8.29 5.86
CA TYR A 257 -4.50 -7.00 5.20
C TYR A 257 -5.38 -6.72 3.97
N ASP A 258 -5.64 -7.74 3.15
CA ASP A 258 -6.56 -7.66 2.01
C ASP A 258 -8.03 -7.48 2.43
N GLN A 259 -8.41 -8.11 3.54
CA GLN A 259 -9.74 -8.02 4.12
C GLN A 259 -9.96 -6.70 4.89
N ALA A 260 -8.90 -6.06 5.38
CA ALA A 260 -8.95 -4.74 6.00
C ALA A 260 -9.43 -3.66 5.01
N LEU A 261 -9.32 -3.93 3.71
CA LEU A 261 -9.85 -3.13 2.60
C LEU A 261 -11.00 -3.83 1.88
N ALA A 262 -11.71 -4.75 2.52
CA ALA A 262 -12.90 -5.38 1.93
C ALA A 262 -14.03 -4.37 1.71
N GLU A 263 -14.98 -4.71 0.85
CA GLU A 263 -16.12 -3.84 0.47
C GLU A 263 -17.02 -3.48 1.66
N ASP A 264 -17.05 -4.32 2.70
CA ASP A 264 -17.76 -4.05 3.96
C ASP A 264 -17.01 -3.09 4.89
N THR A 265 -15.83 -2.58 4.51
CA THR A 265 -15.11 -1.55 5.27
C THR A 265 -15.32 -0.18 4.65
N VAL A 266 -15.32 0.88 5.47
CA VAL A 266 -15.50 2.25 4.97
C VAL A 266 -14.43 2.63 3.94
N LEU A 267 -13.14 2.41 4.26
CA LEU A 267 -12.06 2.72 3.32
C LEU A 267 -12.06 1.76 2.11
N GLY A 268 -12.41 0.49 2.28
CA GLY A 268 -12.47 -0.45 1.17
C GLY A 268 -13.60 -0.17 0.18
N ALA A 269 -14.77 0.26 0.66
CA ALA A 269 -15.86 0.75 -0.18
C ALA A 269 -15.46 2.07 -0.87
N TRP A 270 -14.91 3.02 -0.11
CA TRP A 270 -14.44 4.31 -0.63
C TRP A 270 -13.40 4.16 -1.73
N LEU A 271 -12.37 3.33 -1.54
CA LEU A 271 -11.33 3.10 -2.56
C LEU A 271 -11.88 2.44 -3.82
N ARG A 272 -12.87 1.54 -3.72
CA ARG A 272 -13.52 0.92 -4.89
C ARG A 272 -14.39 1.90 -5.70
N SER A 273 -14.78 3.04 -5.13
CA SER A 273 -15.46 4.10 -5.89
C SER A 273 -14.52 4.89 -6.80
N LYS A 274 -13.20 4.82 -6.55
CA LYS A 274 -12.21 5.71 -7.19
C LYS A 274 -11.92 5.35 -8.63
N ASP A 275 -11.57 6.38 -9.39
CA ASP A 275 -11.20 6.29 -10.79
C ASP A 275 -9.71 5.93 -10.94
N VAL A 276 -9.34 5.44 -12.12
CA VAL A 276 -7.94 5.24 -12.54
C VAL A 276 -7.52 6.23 -13.63
N MET A 277 -8.49 6.88 -14.27
CA MET A 277 -8.29 7.92 -15.27
C MET A 277 -9.24 9.09 -15.01
N LEU A 278 -8.72 10.32 -14.97
CA LEU A 278 -9.52 11.52 -14.80
C LEU A 278 -9.26 12.50 -15.94
N LYS A 279 -10.33 12.95 -16.59
CA LYS A 279 -10.30 14.14 -17.45
C LYS A 279 -10.89 15.31 -16.66
N LEU A 280 -10.10 16.36 -16.45
CA LEU A 280 -10.56 17.59 -15.83
C LEU A 280 -10.25 18.76 -16.78
N GLY A 281 -11.28 19.31 -17.42
CA GLY A 281 -11.13 20.25 -18.52
C GLY A 281 -10.24 19.70 -19.63
N SER A 282 -9.16 20.41 -19.93
CA SER A 282 -8.16 20.06 -20.95
C SER A 282 -6.99 19.20 -20.44
N VAL A 283 -7.10 18.59 -19.25
CA VAL A 283 -6.03 17.78 -18.66
C VAL A 283 -6.50 16.35 -18.41
N LEU A 284 -5.70 15.38 -18.85
CA LEU A 284 -5.85 13.97 -18.52
C LEU A 284 -4.86 13.56 -17.43
N PHE A 285 -5.35 12.93 -16.38
CA PHE A 285 -4.58 12.40 -15.25
C PHE A 285 -4.70 10.88 -15.20
N THR A 286 -3.56 10.19 -15.08
CA THR A 286 -3.47 8.74 -14.88
C THR A 286 -2.21 8.43 -14.07
N HIS A 287 -2.19 7.40 -13.24
CA HIS A 287 -1.00 7.10 -12.44
C HIS A 287 0.25 6.75 -13.31
N GLY A 288 0.12 5.88 -14.31
CA GLY A 288 1.20 5.49 -15.23
C GLY A 288 1.16 6.19 -16.59
N GLY A 289 0.07 6.04 -17.35
CA GLY A 289 -0.07 6.61 -18.69
C GLY A 289 -0.89 5.76 -19.66
N ILE A 290 -1.19 6.28 -20.86
CA ILE A 290 -1.98 5.55 -21.87
C ILE A 290 -1.07 4.79 -22.82
N SER A 291 -1.12 3.46 -22.76
CA SER A 291 -0.38 2.59 -23.68
C SER A 291 -1.01 2.56 -25.08
N PRO A 292 -0.25 2.24 -26.14
CA PRO A 292 -0.81 2.02 -27.49
C PRO A 292 -1.93 0.97 -27.51
N GLN A 293 -1.79 -0.09 -26.71
CA GLN A 293 -2.78 -1.18 -26.61
C GLN A 293 -4.08 -0.69 -26.00
N LEU A 294 -3.99 0.17 -24.98
CA LEU A 294 -5.14 0.79 -24.35
C LEU A 294 -5.82 1.82 -25.27
N LEU A 295 -5.04 2.71 -25.89
CA LEU A 295 -5.56 3.71 -26.82
C LEU A 295 -6.34 3.08 -27.98
N LYS A 296 -5.85 1.94 -28.50
CA LYS A 296 -6.52 1.18 -29.56
C LYS A 296 -7.92 0.68 -29.17
N GLN A 297 -8.22 0.51 -27.88
CA GLN A 297 -9.56 0.12 -27.44
C GLN A 297 -10.59 1.23 -27.67
N GLY A 298 -10.16 2.49 -27.81
CA GLY A 298 -11.06 3.61 -28.09
C GLY A 298 -12.05 3.93 -26.97
N LEU A 299 -11.75 3.50 -25.73
CA LEU A 299 -12.62 3.73 -24.57
C LEU A 299 -12.49 5.16 -24.05
N SER A 300 -13.59 5.75 -23.62
CA SER A 300 -13.59 6.96 -22.81
C SER A 300 -13.07 6.68 -21.39
N THR A 301 -12.74 7.73 -20.63
CA THR A 301 -12.37 7.61 -19.21
C THR A 301 -13.48 6.93 -18.40
N SER A 302 -14.74 7.30 -18.64
CA SER A 302 -15.89 6.74 -17.94
C SER A 302 -16.09 5.25 -18.21
N GLU A 303 -15.96 4.81 -19.47
CA GLU A 303 -16.07 3.40 -19.83
C GLU A 303 -14.95 2.57 -19.20
N PHE A 304 -13.73 3.09 -19.23
CA PHE A 304 -12.58 2.42 -18.63
C PHE A 304 -12.70 2.34 -17.10
N ASN A 305 -13.04 3.44 -16.43
CA ASN A 305 -13.24 3.46 -14.98
C ASN A 305 -14.40 2.54 -14.56
N GLY A 306 -15.49 2.49 -15.33
CA GLY A 306 -16.59 1.56 -15.09
C GLY A 306 -16.14 0.10 -15.17
N ALA A 307 -15.36 -0.26 -16.18
CA ALA A 307 -14.77 -1.60 -16.28
C ALA A 307 -13.80 -1.90 -15.12
N HIS A 308 -12.96 -0.93 -14.75
CA HIS A 308 -12.01 -1.08 -13.64
C HIS A 308 -12.73 -1.31 -12.31
N ARG A 309 -13.75 -0.51 -11.98
CA ARG A 309 -14.59 -0.71 -10.78
C ARG A 309 -15.27 -2.07 -10.78
N ALA A 310 -15.87 -2.47 -11.91
CA ALA A 310 -16.50 -3.79 -12.03
C ALA A 310 -15.50 -4.92 -11.75
N TYR A 311 -14.25 -4.80 -12.24
CA TYR A 311 -13.18 -5.74 -11.92
C TYR A 311 -12.86 -5.78 -10.41
N LEU A 312 -12.75 -4.62 -9.75
CA LEU A 312 -12.48 -4.55 -8.31
C LEU A 312 -13.61 -5.13 -7.43
N THR A 313 -14.84 -5.16 -7.95
CA THR A 313 -16.00 -5.80 -7.30
C THR A 313 -16.22 -7.25 -7.76
N GLY A 314 -15.22 -7.86 -8.42
CA GLY A 314 -15.21 -9.29 -8.74
C GLY A 314 -15.85 -9.70 -10.07
N ALA A 315 -16.14 -8.75 -10.97
CA ALA A 315 -16.61 -9.10 -12.30
C ALA A 315 -15.56 -9.90 -13.08
N LYS A 316 -16.00 -10.99 -13.73
CA LYS A 316 -15.15 -11.82 -14.59
C LYS A 316 -15.00 -11.16 -15.97
N ILE A 317 -14.13 -10.17 -16.06
CA ILE A 317 -13.81 -9.46 -17.29
C ILE A 317 -12.32 -9.61 -17.64
N ASP A 318 -11.98 -9.41 -18.90
CA ASP A 318 -10.57 -9.35 -19.31
C ASP A 318 -9.90 -8.16 -18.60
N ASN A 319 -8.92 -8.47 -17.75
CA ASN A 319 -8.21 -7.50 -16.93
C ASN A 319 -6.81 -7.16 -17.48
N SER A 320 -6.45 -7.68 -18.66
CA SER A 320 -5.11 -7.52 -19.25
C SER A 320 -4.67 -6.06 -19.44
N LEU A 321 -5.64 -5.14 -19.61
CA LEU A 321 -5.41 -3.70 -19.69
C LEU A 321 -5.89 -2.93 -18.44
N LEU A 322 -6.62 -3.58 -17.53
CA LEU A 322 -7.08 -2.97 -16.27
C LEU A 322 -5.97 -2.96 -15.21
N VAL A 323 -5.08 -3.95 -15.27
CA VAL A 323 -3.90 -4.09 -14.40
C VAL A 323 -2.67 -4.43 -15.23
N GLY A 324 -1.48 -4.29 -14.63
CA GLY A 324 -0.23 -4.70 -15.27
C GLY A 324 0.37 -3.64 -16.21
N PRO A 325 1.49 -3.95 -16.89
CA PRO A 325 2.39 -2.95 -17.48
C PRO A 325 1.81 -2.06 -18.58
N HIS A 326 0.70 -2.46 -19.21
CA HIS A 326 0.01 -1.68 -20.26
C HIS A 326 -1.21 -0.91 -19.74
N SER A 327 -1.56 -1.07 -18.46
CA SER A 327 -2.67 -0.38 -17.82
C SER A 327 -2.35 1.10 -17.52
N PRO A 328 -3.36 1.96 -17.34
CA PRO A 328 -3.14 3.36 -16.99
C PRO A 328 -2.53 3.54 -15.61
N THR A 329 -2.39 2.47 -14.82
CA THR A 329 -1.73 2.47 -13.52
C THR A 329 -0.28 2.01 -13.54
N GLN A 330 0.27 1.50 -14.65
CA GLN A 330 1.65 0.99 -14.66
C GLN A 330 2.44 1.26 -15.94
N TYR A 331 1.81 1.82 -16.99
CA TYR A 331 2.51 2.14 -18.22
C TYR A 331 3.58 3.22 -17.96
N ARG A 332 4.84 2.95 -18.32
CA ARG A 332 5.99 3.84 -18.11
C ARG A 332 6.51 4.49 -19.38
N GLY A 333 5.90 4.20 -20.53
CA GLY A 333 6.44 4.59 -21.83
C GLY A 333 6.57 6.11 -22.03
N TYR A 334 5.79 6.93 -21.33
CA TYR A 334 5.99 8.39 -21.35
C TYR A 334 7.29 8.83 -20.65
N ALA A 335 7.80 8.05 -19.70
CA ALA A 335 9.03 8.34 -18.99
C ALA A 335 10.24 7.67 -19.67
N TYR A 336 10.16 6.37 -19.99
CA TYR A 336 11.26 5.60 -20.57
C TYR A 336 10.78 4.25 -21.15
N ALA A 337 11.65 3.61 -21.93
CA ALA A 337 11.42 2.26 -22.46
C ALA A 337 11.47 1.18 -21.37
N MET A 338 10.72 0.10 -21.57
CA MET A 338 10.72 -1.12 -20.76
C MET A 338 10.94 -2.34 -21.66
N ASP A 339 11.27 -3.50 -21.09
CA ASP A 339 11.42 -4.74 -21.87
C ASP A 339 10.14 -5.09 -22.67
N GLN A 340 8.97 -4.71 -22.14
CA GLN A 340 7.66 -5.00 -22.74
C GLN A 340 7.25 -3.99 -23.82
N TYR A 341 7.83 -2.79 -23.87
CA TYR A 341 7.43 -1.73 -24.80
C TYR A 341 8.50 -0.63 -24.93
N PRO A 342 8.62 0.00 -26.11
CA PRO A 342 9.52 1.14 -26.28
C PRO A 342 9.04 2.37 -25.49
N GLU A 343 9.92 3.36 -25.37
CA GLU A 343 9.53 4.72 -24.97
C GLU A 343 8.50 5.24 -25.99
N ALA A 344 7.50 5.97 -25.49
CA ALA A 344 6.48 6.60 -26.30
C ALA A 344 7.10 7.62 -27.25
N ASP A 345 6.47 7.82 -28.40
CA ASP A 345 6.81 8.88 -29.34
C ASP A 345 5.76 10.01 -29.31
N GLN A 346 6.05 11.09 -30.03
CA GLN A 346 5.15 12.23 -30.14
C GLN A 346 3.82 11.86 -30.82
N GLN A 347 3.79 10.83 -31.67
CA GLN A 347 2.60 10.40 -32.39
C GLN A 347 1.60 9.75 -31.44
N LEU A 348 2.06 8.86 -30.55
CA LEU A 348 1.22 8.26 -29.50
C LEU A 348 0.63 9.34 -28.59
N VAL A 349 1.44 10.31 -28.17
CA VAL A 349 0.97 11.43 -27.32
C VAL A 349 -0.09 12.25 -28.03
N ASN A 350 0.14 12.62 -29.30
CA ASN A 350 -0.85 13.37 -30.07
C ASN A 350 -2.15 12.59 -30.26
N ALA A 351 -2.08 11.30 -30.58
CA ALA A 351 -3.26 10.44 -30.74
C ALA A 351 -4.03 10.26 -29.41
N THR A 352 -3.31 10.17 -28.28
CA THR A 352 -3.92 10.13 -26.95
C THR A 352 -4.67 11.43 -26.67
N MET A 353 -4.03 12.57 -26.95
CA MET A 353 -4.64 13.89 -26.76
C MET A 353 -5.87 14.12 -27.62
N GLU A 354 -5.83 13.68 -28.88
CA GLU A 354 -6.97 13.76 -29.80
C GLU A 354 -8.13 12.88 -29.30
N HIS A 355 -7.86 11.65 -28.89
CA HIS A 355 -8.88 10.71 -28.41
C HIS A 355 -9.61 11.22 -27.16
N PHE A 356 -8.87 11.75 -26.18
CA PHE A 356 -9.46 12.26 -24.94
C PHE A 356 -9.87 13.74 -25.01
N ASP A 357 -9.56 14.43 -26.11
CA ASP A 357 -9.77 15.87 -26.27
C ASP A 357 -9.15 16.68 -25.11
N VAL A 358 -7.82 16.58 -25.00
CA VAL A 358 -7.02 17.23 -23.94
C VAL A 358 -5.77 17.91 -24.49
N SER A 359 -5.30 18.93 -23.78
CA SER A 359 -4.07 19.68 -24.08
C SER A 359 -2.87 19.24 -23.26
N TYR A 360 -3.09 18.56 -22.12
CA TYR A 360 -2.03 18.08 -21.23
C TYR A 360 -2.33 16.67 -20.72
N ILE A 361 -1.27 15.89 -20.50
CA ILE A 361 -1.31 14.59 -19.82
C ILE A 361 -0.41 14.69 -18.58
N VAL A 362 -0.87 14.19 -17.45
CA VAL A 362 -0.14 14.22 -16.19
C VAL A 362 -0.07 12.82 -15.60
N VAL A 363 1.14 12.36 -15.28
CA VAL A 363 1.39 11.01 -14.77
C VAL A 363 2.37 10.97 -13.60
N GLY A 364 2.13 10.05 -12.67
CA GLY A 364 3.02 9.72 -11.55
C GLY A 364 3.90 8.51 -11.87
N HIS A 365 4.00 7.57 -10.92
CA HIS A 365 4.51 6.18 -11.03
C HIS A 365 6.00 6.01 -11.35
N SER A 366 6.55 6.92 -12.14
CA SER A 366 7.91 6.87 -12.69
C SER A 366 8.75 7.96 -12.08
N HIS A 367 9.52 7.60 -11.06
CA HIS A 367 10.42 8.50 -10.36
C HIS A 367 11.24 9.37 -11.32
N GLN A 368 11.24 10.67 -11.05
CA GLN A 368 12.01 11.68 -11.76
C GLN A 368 12.90 12.43 -10.78
N GLU A 369 14.15 12.66 -11.15
CA GLU A 369 15.06 13.51 -10.38
C GLU A 369 14.62 15.00 -10.40
N GLU A 370 13.79 15.38 -11.36
CA GLU A 370 13.18 16.70 -11.45
C GLU A 370 11.73 16.61 -11.95
N LEU A 371 10.91 17.60 -11.62
CA LEU A 371 9.59 17.73 -12.25
C LEU A 371 9.78 18.12 -13.71
N ALA A 372 9.52 17.16 -14.60
CA ALA A 372 9.85 17.27 -16.02
C ALA A 372 8.60 17.35 -16.90
N SER A 373 8.71 18.13 -17.98
CA SER A 373 7.77 18.08 -19.10
C SER A 373 8.43 17.40 -20.29
N LYS A 374 7.75 16.43 -20.90
CA LYS A 374 8.16 15.76 -22.14
C LYS A 374 7.23 16.08 -23.31
N PHE A 375 7.62 15.64 -24.50
CA PHE A 375 6.79 15.69 -25.71
C PHE A 375 6.29 17.09 -26.06
N GLN A 376 7.22 18.06 -26.13
CA GLN A 376 6.93 19.47 -26.42
C GLN A 376 6.02 20.13 -25.37
N GLY A 377 6.17 19.76 -24.09
CA GLY A 377 5.42 20.35 -22.98
C GLY A 377 4.00 19.77 -22.82
N LYS A 378 3.73 18.61 -23.41
CA LYS A 378 2.41 17.98 -23.43
C LYS A 378 2.20 16.95 -22.32
N VAL A 379 3.28 16.33 -21.84
CA VAL A 379 3.22 15.33 -20.77
C VAL A 379 4.04 15.79 -19.58
N TYR A 380 3.46 15.76 -18.38
CA TYR A 380 4.13 16.09 -17.13
C TYR A 380 4.30 14.83 -16.28
N LEU A 381 5.55 14.56 -15.88
CA LEU A 381 5.92 13.48 -14.97
C LEU A 381 6.06 14.07 -13.57
N VAL A 382 5.12 13.75 -12.66
CA VAL A 382 4.98 14.44 -11.35
C VAL A 382 5.48 13.63 -10.16
N ASP A 383 5.89 12.39 -10.36
CA ASP A 383 6.59 11.60 -9.33
C ASP A 383 8.05 12.06 -9.19
N SER A 384 8.25 13.24 -8.60
CA SER A 384 9.56 13.83 -8.36
C SER A 384 9.79 14.23 -6.90
N THR A 385 8.82 13.90 -6.03
CA THR A 385 8.75 14.45 -4.67
C THR A 385 9.89 13.98 -3.77
N LEU A 386 10.57 12.87 -4.10
CA LEU A 386 11.77 12.37 -3.41
C LEU A 386 13.03 13.20 -3.67
N TYR A 387 13.04 14.01 -4.74
CA TYR A 387 14.27 14.67 -5.21
C TYR A 387 14.18 16.19 -5.17
N VAL A 388 13.00 16.75 -5.47
CA VAL A 388 12.83 18.21 -5.58
C VAL A 388 11.61 18.73 -4.82
N PRO A 389 11.70 19.92 -4.20
CA PRO A 389 10.58 20.55 -3.53
C PRO A 389 9.70 21.31 -4.52
N LYS A 390 9.13 20.60 -5.50
CA LYS A 390 8.34 21.20 -6.57
C LYS A 390 7.01 20.47 -6.72
N ALA A 391 5.97 21.22 -7.06
CA ALA A 391 4.66 20.70 -7.43
C ALA A 391 4.21 21.28 -8.76
N LEU A 392 3.48 20.48 -9.53
CA LEU A 392 2.73 20.95 -10.68
C LEU A 392 1.41 21.51 -10.16
N VAL A 393 1.10 22.74 -10.55
CA VAL A 393 -0.23 23.32 -10.40
C VAL A 393 -0.73 23.77 -11.78
N PHE A 394 -2.04 23.86 -11.95
CA PHE A 394 -2.64 24.55 -13.08
C PHE A 394 -3.31 25.82 -12.59
N GLU A 395 -3.02 26.94 -13.25
CA GLU A 395 -3.60 28.24 -12.96
C GLU A 395 -4.22 28.75 -14.27
N SER A 396 -5.52 29.02 -14.27
CA SER A 396 -6.28 29.39 -15.47
C SER A 396 -6.04 28.42 -16.65
N GLY A 397 -6.10 27.11 -16.35
CA GLY A 397 -5.90 26.03 -17.33
C GLY A 397 -4.46 25.84 -17.83
N LYS A 398 -3.46 26.53 -17.28
CA LYS A 398 -2.06 26.43 -17.71
C LYS A 398 -1.15 25.84 -16.63
N PRO A 399 -0.18 24.98 -17.00
CA PRO A 399 0.74 24.37 -16.06
C PRO A 399 1.74 25.40 -15.53
N VAL A 400 1.91 25.41 -14.21
CA VAL A 400 2.87 26.23 -13.46
C VAL A 400 3.58 25.34 -12.46
N ILE A 401 4.89 25.49 -12.33
CA ILE A 401 5.67 24.76 -11.32
C ILE A 401 5.85 25.66 -10.11
N ARG A 402 5.38 25.20 -8.94
CA ARG A 402 5.53 25.91 -7.66
C ARG A 402 6.56 25.22 -6.79
N ASN A 403 7.38 26.02 -6.11
CA ASN A 403 8.29 25.51 -5.08
C ASN A 403 7.48 25.27 -3.81
N THR A 404 7.49 24.04 -3.30
CA THR A 404 6.76 23.64 -2.09
C THR A 404 7.62 23.74 -0.84
N GLY A 405 8.93 23.95 -0.96
CA GLY A 405 9.88 23.99 0.15
C GLY A 405 10.07 22.66 0.89
N VAL A 406 9.44 21.57 0.44
CA VAL A 406 9.49 20.25 1.11
C VAL A 406 9.80 19.13 0.13
N VAL A 407 10.72 18.25 0.53
CA VAL A 407 11.09 17.03 -0.20
C VAL A 407 10.60 15.84 0.61
N ARG A 408 9.93 14.90 -0.04
CA ARG A 408 9.47 13.65 0.56
C ARG A 408 10.67 12.81 0.97
N LYS A 409 10.59 12.14 2.11
CA LYS A 409 11.64 11.21 2.51
C LYS A 409 11.35 9.85 1.88
N SER A 410 12.38 9.23 1.31
CA SER A 410 12.26 7.83 0.91
C SER A 410 12.14 6.97 2.17
N PHE A 411 11.01 6.30 2.32
CA PHE A 411 10.87 5.24 3.31
C PHE A 411 11.66 4.03 2.84
N ILE A 412 12.78 3.86 3.51
CA ILE A 412 13.51 2.61 3.53
C ILE A 412 13.52 2.25 5.00
N ASP A 413 13.24 1.00 5.30
CA ASP A 413 13.42 0.39 6.60
C ASP A 413 14.86 0.54 7.10
N LYS A 414 15.19 1.73 7.62
CA LYS A 414 16.55 2.14 8.02
C LYS A 414 16.72 2.05 9.52
N ASP A 415 15.66 2.28 10.27
CA ASP A 415 15.65 2.22 11.72
C ASP A 415 15.41 0.79 12.18
N THR A 416 16.43 -0.04 11.98
CA THR A 416 16.41 -1.46 12.32
C THR A 416 17.50 -1.80 13.32
N LYS A 417 17.25 -2.83 14.13
CA LYS A 417 18.22 -3.37 15.09
C LYS A 417 18.53 -4.81 14.70
N GLU A 418 19.81 -5.12 14.64
CA GLU A 418 20.30 -6.51 14.53
C GLU A 418 20.55 -7.06 15.94
N GLU A 419 20.04 -8.26 16.20
CA GLU A 419 20.34 -9.01 17.42
C GLU A 419 20.63 -10.49 17.09
N PRO A 420 21.38 -11.22 17.92
CA PRO A 420 21.66 -12.63 17.67
C PRO A 420 20.37 -13.45 17.54
N PHE A 421 20.34 -14.38 16.59
CA PHE A 421 19.26 -15.37 16.54
C PHE A 421 19.39 -16.33 17.72
N ASP A 422 18.48 -16.22 18.69
CA ASP A 422 18.39 -17.18 19.78
C ASP A 422 17.68 -18.47 19.34
N VAL A 423 18.46 -19.56 19.26
CA VAL A 423 17.97 -20.90 18.87
C VAL A 423 17.01 -21.51 19.90
N LEU A 424 16.92 -20.96 21.12
CA LEU A 424 15.96 -21.37 22.13
C LEU A 424 14.72 -20.46 22.14
N ASN A 425 14.74 -19.32 21.45
CA ASN A 425 13.61 -18.42 21.36
C ASN A 425 12.61 -18.90 20.29
N THR A 426 11.45 -19.38 20.75
CA THR A 426 10.38 -19.86 19.86
C THR A 426 9.83 -18.77 18.92
N VAL A 427 9.85 -17.50 19.31
CA VAL A 427 9.38 -16.37 18.48
C VAL A 427 10.30 -16.17 17.28
N HIS A 428 11.61 -16.32 17.46
CA HIS A 428 12.58 -16.25 16.37
C HIS A 428 12.33 -17.35 15.32
N TRP A 429 12.05 -18.56 15.79
CA TRP A 429 11.66 -19.67 14.92
C TRP A 429 10.32 -19.44 14.24
N MET A 430 9.32 -18.87 14.92
CA MET A 430 8.04 -18.53 14.29
C MET A 430 8.19 -17.45 13.23
N ALA A 431 8.97 -16.40 13.48
CA ALA A 431 9.25 -15.36 12.49
C ALA A 431 10.01 -15.93 11.28
N PHE A 432 10.92 -16.88 11.51
CA PHE A 432 11.64 -17.57 10.45
C PHE A 432 10.73 -18.52 9.66
N LEU A 433 10.00 -19.42 10.31
CA LEU A 433 9.19 -20.42 9.62
C LEU A 433 7.88 -19.85 9.06
N GLY A 434 7.38 -18.75 9.64
CA GLY A 434 6.12 -18.12 9.29
C GLY A 434 6.08 -17.51 7.89
N ILE A 435 7.21 -17.35 7.21
CA ILE A 435 7.23 -16.92 5.80
C ILE A 435 6.80 -18.05 4.85
N PHE A 436 6.91 -19.31 5.29
CA PHE A 436 6.54 -20.50 4.50
C PHE A 436 5.13 -21.02 4.80
N LEU A 437 4.45 -20.42 5.79
CA LEU A 437 3.09 -20.76 6.23
C LEU A 437 2.13 -19.70 5.70
#